data_AF-A0A9X7P769-F1
#
_entry.id   AF-A0A9X7P769-F1
#
_cell.length_a   1.000
_cell.length_b   1.000
_cell.length_c   1.000
_cell.angle_alpha   90.00
_cell.angle_beta   90.00
_cell.angle_gamma   90.00
#
_symmetry.space_group_name_H-M   'P 1'
#
loop_
_entity.id
_entity.type
_entity.pdbx_description
1 polymer ?
#
loop_
_entity_poly.entity_id
_entity_poly.type
_entity_poly.pdbx_seq_one_letter_code
_entity_poly.pdbx_strand_id
1 'polypeptide(L)'
;MPQALKRLEIRIPPDHPVFRYPPRLRGQVAREWLDLGMRLAGIEERLARLEERGAAPPDPRDSSQNGNGIDPEKFRETLAGVFDF
;
A
#
# COMPACT_ATOMS: atom_id res chain seq x y z
N MET A 1 6.29 21.16 22.78
CA MET A 1 5.86 20.44 24.01
C MET A 1 5.67 18.98 23.64
N PRO A 2 6.37 18.02 24.27
CA PRO A 2 6.08 16.60 24.03
C PRO A 2 4.61 16.36 24.40
N GLN A 3 3.83 15.83 23.45
CA GLN A 3 2.39 15.65 23.60
C GLN A 3 2.13 14.66 24.74
N ALA A 4 1.28 15.03 25.70
CA ALA A 4 0.98 14.19 26.84
C ALA A 4 0.35 12.86 26.37
N LEU A 5 0.97 11.74 26.76
CA LEU A 5 0.43 10.41 26.49
C LEU A 5 -0.87 10.21 27.28
N LYS A 6 -1.89 9.62 26.64
CA LYS A 6 -3.14 9.23 27.30
C LYS A 6 -3.10 7.74 27.68
N ARG A 7 -3.66 7.40 28.85
CA ARG A 7 -3.81 6.00 29.28
C ARG A 7 -5.00 5.36 28.57
N LEU A 8 -4.77 4.20 27.96
CA LEU A 8 -5.79 3.36 27.37
C LEU A 8 -5.84 2.03 28.15
N GLU A 9 -7.04 1.62 28.57
CA GLU A 9 -7.27 0.31 29.18
C GLU A 9 -8.01 -0.59 28.21
N ILE A 10 -7.45 -1.76 27.95
CA ILE A 10 -8.02 -2.75 27.04
C ILE A 10 -8.25 -4.05 27.79
N ARG A 11 -9.38 -4.70 27.53
CA ARG A 11 -9.67 -6.06 28.00
C ARG A 11 -9.43 -7.01 26.83
N ILE A 12 -8.58 -8.00 27.07
CA ILE A 12 -8.19 -9.00 26.07
C ILE A 12 -8.33 -10.40 26.68
N PRO A 13 -8.57 -11.43 25.86
CA PRO A 13 -8.66 -12.82 26.33
C PRO A 13 -7.44 -13.27 27.14
N PRO A 14 -7.59 -14.15 28.14
CA PRO A 14 -6.49 -14.57 29.02
C PRO A 14 -5.38 -15.33 28.28
N ASP A 15 -5.71 -15.95 27.16
CA ASP A 15 -4.80 -16.67 26.26
C ASP A 15 -4.09 -15.75 25.25
N HIS A 16 -4.33 -14.43 25.31
CA HIS A 16 -3.76 -13.48 24.36
C HIS A 16 -2.23 -13.53 24.33
N PRO A 17 -1.59 -13.55 23.14
CA PRO A 17 -0.14 -13.73 23.01
C PRO A 17 0.71 -12.70 23.78
N VAL A 18 0.19 -11.50 24.04
CA VAL A 18 0.90 -10.48 24.85
C VAL A 18 1.26 -10.98 26.25
N PHE A 19 0.50 -11.92 26.81
CA PHE A 19 0.75 -12.45 28.15
C PHE A 19 1.95 -13.40 28.22
N ARG A 20 2.48 -13.84 27.06
CA ARG A 20 3.76 -14.56 26.97
C ARG A 20 4.96 -13.68 27.37
N TYR A 21 4.80 -12.36 27.32
CA TYR A 21 5.83 -11.41 27.71
C TYR A 21 5.76 -11.07 29.22
N PRO A 22 6.91 -10.74 29.86
CA PRO A 22 6.96 -10.28 31.25
C PRO A 22 6.07 -9.05 31.50
N PRO A 23 5.43 -8.92 32.69
CA PRO A 23 4.45 -7.85 32.96
C PRO A 23 4.89 -6.43 32.62
N ARG A 24 6.17 -6.08 32.84
CA ARG A 24 6.73 -4.75 32.55
C ARG A 24 6.84 -4.43 31.06
N LEU A 25 6.89 -5.46 30.20
CA LEU A 25 7.05 -5.32 28.76
C LEU A 25 5.70 -5.37 28.01
N ARG A 26 4.66 -5.93 28.62
CA ARG A 26 3.35 -6.13 27.96
C ARG A 26 2.77 -4.85 27.38
N GLY A 27 2.86 -3.74 28.12
CA GLY A 27 2.35 -2.45 27.66
C GLY A 27 3.12 -1.90 26.44
N GLN A 28 4.45 -2.07 26.43
CA GLN A 28 5.27 -1.70 25.29
C GLN A 28 4.96 -2.56 24.07
N VAL A 29 4.93 -3.89 24.24
CA VAL A 29 4.62 -4.84 23.16
C VAL A 29 3.21 -4.60 22.61
N ALA A 30 2.22 -4.40 23.47
CA ALA A 30 0.85 -4.09 23.05
C ALA A 30 0.78 -2.80 22.23
N ARG A 31 1.52 -1.76 22.64
CA ARG A 31 1.62 -0.51 21.87
C ARG A 31 2.23 -0.75 20.50
N GLU A 32 3.36 -1.46 20.42
CA GLU A 32 4.01 -1.77 19.15
C GLU A 32 3.08 -2.56 18.22
N TRP A 33 2.30 -3.50 18.76
CA TRP A 33 1.31 -4.26 17.98
C TRP A 33 0.15 -3.39 17.49
N LEU A 34 -0.33 -2.44 18.31
CA LEU A 34 -1.34 -1.47 17.87
C LEU A 34 -0.80 -0.58 16.74
N ASP A 35 0.43 -0.09 16.87
CA ASP A 35 1.07 0.74 15.85
C ASP A 35 1.28 -0.03 14.54
N LEU A 36 1.69 -1.30 14.61
CA LEU A 36 1.79 -2.18 13.44
C LEU A 36 0.43 -2.50 12.84
N GLY A 37 -0.58 -2.77 13.66
CA GLY A 37 -1.95 -3.03 13.22
C GLY A 37 -2.54 -1.88 12.42
N MET A 38 -2.34 -0.63 12.86
CA MET A 38 -2.76 0.56 12.11
C MET A 38 -2.08 0.66 10.73
N ARG A 39 -0.78 0.37 10.66
CA ARG A 39 -0.04 0.37 9.39
C ARG A 39 -0.54 -0.71 8.45
N LEU A 40 -0.80 -1.91 8.97
CA LEU A 40 -1.31 -3.04 8.19
C LEU A 40 -2.70 -2.71 7.62
N ALA A 41 -3.62 -2.19 8.44
CA ALA A 41 -4.95 -1.78 7.98
C ALA A 41 -4.87 -0.74 6.85
N GLY A 42 -3.96 0.22 6.93
CA GLY A 42 -3.74 1.19 5.85
C GLY A 42 -3.16 0.59 4.57
N ILE A 43 -2.37 -0.48 4.67
CA ILE A 43 -1.88 -1.24 3.49
C ILE A 43 -3.02 -2.02 2.87
N GLU A 44 -3.84 -2.71 3.68
CA GLU A 44 -5.00 -3.47 3.22
C GLU A 44 -6.00 -2.57 2.48
N GLU A 45 -6.29 -1.37 2.99
CA GLU A 45 -7.15 -0.40 2.31
C GLU A 45 -6.58 0.04 0.95
N ARG A 46 -5.27 0.27 0.87
CA ARG A 46 -4.61 0.65 -0.38
C ARG A 46 -4.63 -0.48 -1.39
N LEU A 47 -4.45 -1.72 -0.95
CA LEU A 47 -4.54 -2.91 -1.79
C LEU A 47 -5.95 -3.09 -2.33
N ALA A 48 -6.98 -2.98 -1.49
CA ALA A 48 -8.37 -3.07 -1.92
C ALA A 48 -8.70 -2.04 -3.03
N ARG A 49 -8.22 -0.80 -2.90
CA ARG A 49 -8.38 0.23 -3.94
C ARG A 49 -7.64 -0.09 -5.25
N LEU A 50 -6.48 -0.73 -5.16
CA LEU A 50 -5.72 -1.15 -6.34
C LEU A 50 -6.38 -2.34 -7.02
N GLU A 51 -6.91 -3.29 -6.25
CA GLU A 51 -7.69 -4.42 -6.75
C GLU A 51 -8.95 -3.95 -7.46
N GLU A 52 -9.70 -3.00 -6.88
CA GLU A 52 -10.85 -2.38 -7.54
C GLU A 52 -10.47 -1.72 -8.88
N ARG A 53 -9.34 -1.02 -8.95
CA ARG A 53 -8.84 -0.39 -10.18
C ARG A 53 -8.32 -1.39 -11.20
N GLY A 54 -7.70 -2.47 -10.75
CA GLY A 54 -7.16 -3.53 -11.61
C GLY A 54 -8.21 -4.53 -12.09
N ALA A 55 -9.30 -4.69 -11.34
CA ALA A 55 -10.44 -5.53 -11.68
C ALA A 55 -11.50 -4.79 -12.51
N ALA A 56 -11.46 -3.45 -12.55
CA ALA A 56 -12.22 -2.69 -13.53
C ALA A 56 -11.75 -3.12 -14.94
N PRO A 57 -12.65 -3.58 -15.83
CA PRO A 57 -12.30 -3.75 -17.22
C PRO A 57 -11.72 -2.43 -17.73
N PRO A 58 -10.66 -2.43 -18.55
CA PRO A 58 -10.20 -1.19 -19.18
C PRO A 58 -11.43 -0.54 -19.81
N ASP A 59 -11.68 0.73 -19.46
CA ASP A 59 -12.79 1.47 -20.02
C ASP A 59 -12.65 1.37 -21.55
N PRO A 60 -13.63 0.79 -22.29
CA PRO A 60 -13.50 0.63 -23.74
C PRO A 60 -13.32 1.98 -24.46
N ARG A 61 -13.52 3.10 -23.74
CA ARG A 61 -13.26 4.47 -24.20
C ARG A 61 -11.80 4.92 -24.03
N ASP A 62 -11.01 4.32 -23.14
CA ASP A 62 -9.58 4.63 -22.99
C ASP A 62 -8.72 3.96 -24.07
N SER A 63 -9.30 3.02 -24.83
CA SER A 63 -8.69 2.45 -26.03
C SER A 63 -8.91 3.30 -27.28
N SER A 64 -9.52 4.47 -27.17
CA SER A 64 -9.85 5.29 -28.33
C SER A 64 -9.74 6.79 -28.05
N GLN A 65 -8.54 7.26 -27.71
CA GLN A 65 -8.17 8.66 -27.93
C GLN A 65 -6.73 8.80 -28.43
N ASN A 66 -6.50 8.32 -29.66
CA ASN A 66 -5.92 9.09 -30.77
C ASN A 66 -5.49 8.11 -31.85
N GLY A 67 -6.24 8.08 -32.95
CA GLY A 67 -5.88 7.39 -34.18
C GLY A 67 -4.70 8.04 -34.87
N ASN A 68 -3.52 7.96 -34.26
CA ASN A 68 -2.27 7.94 -34.99
C ASN A 68 -1.61 6.62 -34.62
N GLY A 69 -1.93 5.57 -35.40
CA GLY A 69 -1.13 4.35 -35.35
C GLY A 69 0.33 4.75 -35.44
N ILE A 70 1.13 4.33 -34.47
CA ILE A 70 2.57 4.55 -34.49
C ILE A 70 3.05 3.88 -35.78
N ASP A 71 3.46 4.68 -36.76
CA ASP A 71 4.05 4.17 -37.98
C ASP A 71 5.37 3.47 -37.59
N PRO A 72 5.44 2.13 -37.74
CA PRO A 72 6.58 1.37 -37.24
C PRO A 72 7.88 1.78 -37.94
N GLU A 73 7.82 2.26 -39.18
CA GLU A 73 8.98 2.75 -39.91
C GLU A 73 9.53 4.04 -39.29
N LYS A 74 8.65 5.03 -39.07
CA LYS A 74 9.03 6.29 -38.41
C LYS A 74 9.55 6.10 -36.99
N PHE A 75 8.96 5.16 -36.25
CA PHE A 75 9.43 4.85 -34.90
C PHE A 75 10.84 4.24 -34.91
N ARG A 76 11.14 3.36 -35.87
CA ARG A 76 12.47 2.76 -36.04
C ARG A 76 13.52 3.79 -36.46
N GLU A 77 13.19 4.71 -37.37
CA GLU A 77 14.08 5.82 -37.76
C GLU A 77 14.41 6.72 -36.56
N THR A 78 13.41 7.03 -35.73
CA THR A 78 13.60 7.85 -34.52
C THR A 78 14.52 7.15 -33.53
N LEU A 79 14.39 5.83 -33.36
CA LEU A 79 15.27 5.06 -32.48
C LEU A 79 16.70 4.98 -33.02
N ALA A 80 16.89 4.82 -34.34
CA ALA A 80 18.21 4.81 -34.94
C ALA A 80 18.97 6.12 -34.68
N GLY A 81 18.32 7.28 -34.86
CA GLY A 81 18.95 8.59 -34.59
C GLY A 81 19.18 8.91 -33.11
N VAL A 82 18.49 8.24 -32.18
CA VAL A 82 18.71 8.40 -30.73
C VAL A 82 19.85 7.51 -30.23
N PHE A 83 20.11 6.39 -30.89
CA PHE A 83 21.08 5.37 -30.47
C PHE A 83 22.26 5.20 -31.43
N ASP A 84 22.58 6.21 -32.25
CA ASP A 84 23.76 6.19 -33.12
C ASP A 84 25.04 5.92 -32.29
N PHE A 85 25.70 4.79 -32.61
CA PHE A 85 27.06 4.41 -32.23
C PHE A 85 27.99 4.52 -33.45
#